data_AF-A0AAD4WCV7-F1
#
_entry.id   AF-A0AAD4WCV7-F1
#
_cell.length_a   1.000
_cell.length_b   1.000
_cell.length_c   1.000
_cell.angle_alpha   90.00
_cell.angle_beta   90.00
_cell.angle_gamma   90.00
#
_symmetry.space_group_name_H-M   'P 1'
#
loop_
_entity.id
_entity.type
_entity.pdbx_description
1 polymer ?
#
loop_
_entity_poly.entity_id
_entity_poly.type
_entity_poly.pdbx_seq_one_letter_code
_entity_poly.pdbx_strand_id
1 'polypeptide(L)' 'MSYLDIPSLTAEAAKEHPGVSSIVTAPLGLHPLLVDVLNDRINHCLSHIAGDAEECSVCVGTNKCKLH' A
#
# COMPACT_ATOMS: atom_id res chain seq x y z
N MET A 1 4.06 -6.52 -12.89
CA MET A 1 5.08 -5.46 -12.86
C MET A 1 6.29 -6.07 -12.17
N SER A 2 7.33 -6.39 -12.94
CA SER A 2 8.48 -7.10 -12.39
C SER A 2 9.40 -6.10 -11.70
N TYR A 3 10.15 -6.53 -10.68
CA TYR A 3 11.14 -5.70 -9.97
C TYR A 3 12.12 -4.96 -10.90
N LEU A 4 12.28 -5.47 -12.14
CA LEU A 4 13.15 -4.92 -13.18
C LEU A 4 12.68 -3.54 -13.73
N ASP A 5 11.39 -3.24 -13.65
CA ASP A 5 10.82 -2.04 -14.32
C ASP A 5 10.96 -0.77 -13.47
N ILE A 6 11.09 -0.89 -12.14
CA ILE A 6 11.08 0.25 -11.21
C ILE A 6 12.21 1.26 -11.49
N PRO A 7 13.48 0.85 -11.71
CA PRO A 7 14.55 1.80 -12.02
C PRO A 7 14.30 2.60 -13.31
N SER A 8 13.84 1.94 -14.37
CA SER A 8 13.55 2.58 -15.66
C SER A 8 12.42 3.60 -15.53
N LEU A 9 11.30 3.20 -14.89
CA LEU A 9 10.16 4.09 -14.66
C LEU A 9 10.53 5.28 -13.77
N THR A 10 11.38 5.07 -12.76
CA THR A 10 11.84 6.15 -11.87
C THR A 10 12.73 7.14 -12.64
N ALA A 11 13.61 6.66 -13.51
CA ALA A 11 14.47 7.51 -14.33
C ALA A 11 13.67 8.36 -15.34
N GLU A 12 12.64 7.79 -15.97
CA GLU A 12 11.76 8.53 -16.87
C GLU A 12 10.98 9.63 -16.13
N ALA A 13 10.37 9.31 -15.00
CA ALA A 13 9.64 10.30 -14.19
C ALA A 13 10.55 11.43 -13.66
N ALA A 14 11.81 11.11 -13.32
CA ALA A 14 12.76 12.09 -12.83
C ALA A 14 13.11 13.19 -13.86
N LYS A 15 12.94 12.93 -15.17
CA LYS A 15 13.19 13.92 -16.22
C LYS A 15 12.27 15.15 -16.10
N GLU A 16 11.07 14.98 -15.55
CA GLU A 16 10.11 16.08 -15.30
C GLU A 16 10.53 16.97 -14.12
N HIS A 17 11.48 16.52 -13.30
CA HIS A 17 11.90 17.17 -12.06
C HIS A 17 13.44 17.21 -11.91
N PRO A 18 14.18 17.92 -12.79
CA PRO A 18 15.65 17.88 -12.84
C PRO A 18 16.35 18.40 -11.58
N GLY A 19 15.67 19.14 -10.71
CA GLY A 19 16.21 19.63 -9.43
C GLY A 19 16.03 18.67 -8.25
N VAL A 20 15.38 17.52 -8.44
CA VAL A 20 15.04 16.56 -7.38
C VAL A 20 15.86 15.29 -7.57
N SER A 21 16.68 14.95 -6.57
CA SER A 21 17.39 13.67 -6.56
C SER A 21 16.46 12.54 -6.13
N SER A 22 16.53 11.40 -6.81
CA SER A 22 15.76 10.20 -6.47
C SER A 22 16.69 9.01 -6.25
N ILE A 23 16.23 8.06 -5.43
CA ILE A 23 16.91 6.78 -5.18
C ILE A 23 15.87 5.67 -5.12
N VAL A 24 16.12 4.59 -5.86
CA VAL A 24 15.35 3.35 -5.72
C VAL A 24 15.96 2.55 -4.58
N THR A 25 15.20 2.34 -3.51
CA THR A 25 15.64 1.57 -2.34
C THR A 25 15.43 0.08 -2.55
N ALA A 26 16.02 -0.74 -1.68
CA ALA A 26 15.68 -2.16 -1.61
C ALA A 26 14.17 -2.37 -1.35
N PRO A 27 13.60 -3.51 -1.77
CA PRO A 27 12.26 -3.90 -1.34
C PRO A 27 12.16 -3.88 0.18
N LEU A 28 11.04 -3.40 0.70
CA LEU A 28 10.81 -3.35 2.15
C LEU A 28 10.83 -4.74 2.79
N GLY A 29 10.46 -5.77 2.03
CA GLY A 29 10.37 -7.15 2.52
C GLY A 29 9.35 -7.29 3.65
N LEU A 30 9.54 -8.32 4.50
CA LEU A 30 8.73 -8.55 5.71
C LEU A 30 9.26 -7.73 6.89
N HIS A 31 9.26 -6.41 6.75
CA HIS A 31 9.62 -5.52 7.84
C HIS A 31 8.57 -5.59 8.97
N PRO A 32 8.94 -5.67 10.27
CA PRO A 32 7.98 -5.78 11.37
C PRO A 32 6.89 -4.70 11.36
N LEU A 33 7.25 -3.43 11.12
CA LEU A 33 6.27 -2.35 11.02
C LEU A 33 5.25 -2.51 9.88
N LEU A 34 5.60 -3.22 8.80
CA LEU A 34 4.62 -3.52 7.75
C LEU A 34 3.61 -4.57 8.22
N VAL A 35 4.03 -5.51 9.06
CA VAL A 35 3.12 -6.47 9.69
C VAL A 35 2.12 -5.74 10.57
N ASP A 36 2.54 -4.71 11.31
CA ASP A 36 1.64 -3.89 12.13
C ASP A 36 0.58 -3.17 11.28
N VAL A 37 0.99 -2.56 10.16
CA VAL A 37 0.06 -1.90 9.23
C VAL A 37 -0.93 -2.88 8.59
N LEU A 38 -0.47 -4.07 8.23
CA LEU A 38 -1.34 -5.12 7.69
C LEU A 38 -2.35 -5.58 8.74
N ASN A 39 -1.90 -5.82 9.97
CA ASN A 39 -2.76 -6.24 11.08
C ASN A 39 -3.79 -5.16 11.42
N ASP A 40 -3.39 -3.89 11.50
CA ASP A 40 -4.31 -2.76 11.71
C ASP A 40 -5.43 -2.76 10.67
N ARG A 41 -5.08 -2.88 9.39
CA ARG A 41 -6.06 -2.90 8.31
C ARG A 41 -6.98 -4.12 8.38
N ILE A 42 -6.43 -5.30 8.62
CA ILE A 42 -7.21 -6.55 8.74
C ILE A 42 -8.20 -6.42 9.90
N ASN A 43 -7.75 -5.95 11.06
CA ASN A 43 -8.59 -5.79 12.24
C ASN A 43 -9.70 -4.76 12.02
N HIS A 44 -9.42 -3.64 11.33
CA HIS A 44 -10.48 -2.69 10.95
C HIS A 44 -11.51 -3.37 10.05
N CYS A 45 -11.09 -4.05 8.98
CA CYS A 45 -12.02 -4.76 8.10
C CYS A 45 -12.88 -5.78 8.85
N LEU A 46 -12.31 -6.53 9.79
CA LEU A 46 -13.05 -7.48 10.64
C LEU A 46 -14.05 -6.77 11.56
N SER A 47 -13.66 -5.66 12.19
CA SER A 47 -14.54 -4.83 13.03
C SER A 47 -15.70 -4.23 12.22
N HIS A 48 -15.45 -3.82 10.97
CA HIS A 48 -16.52 -3.37 10.08
C HIS A 48 -17.52 -4.48 9.77
N ILE A 49 -17.04 -5.69 9.43
CA ILE A 49 -17.91 -6.84 9.18
C ILE A 49 -18.74 -7.21 10.43
N ALA A 50 -18.19 -7.01 11.62
CA ALA A 50 -18.90 -7.21 12.89
C ALA A 50 -19.95 -6.12 13.19
N GLY A 51 -19.95 -5.00 12.44
CA GLY A 51 -20.84 -3.86 12.67
C GLY A 51 -20.32 -2.86 13.70
N ASP A 52 -19.07 -3.01 14.16
CA ASP A 52 -18.46 -2.19 15.20
C ASP A 52 -17.67 -0.99 14.64
N ALA A 53 -17.49 -0.94 13.33
CA ALA A 53 -16.78 0.15 12.65
C ALA A 53 -17.35 0.44 11.25
N GLU A 54 -17.08 1.64 10.76
CA GLU A 54 -17.36 2.01 9.36
C GLU A 54 -16.39 1.34 8.39
N GLU A 55 -16.73 1.36 7.09
CA GLU A 55 -15.84 0.88 6.02
C GLU A 55 -14.47 1.58 6.12
N CYS A 56 -13.40 0.81 5.96
CA CYS A 56 -12.06 1.37 6.02
C CYS A 56 -11.78 2.23 4.78
N SER A 57 -10.93 3.26 4.89
CA SER A 57 -10.68 4.25 3.82
C SER A 57 -10.27 3.68 2.46
N VAL A 58 -9.73 2.46 2.42
CA VAL A 58 -9.33 1.77 1.19
C VAL A 58 -10.49 0.99 0.57
N CYS A 59 -11.44 0.54 1.37
CA CYS A 59 -12.54 -0.31 0.93
C CYS A 59 -13.84 0.46 0.65
N VAL A 60 -14.00 1.68 1.17
CA VAL A 60 -15.17 2.54 0.95
C VAL A 60 -15.64 2.48 -0.50
N GLY A 61 -16.88 2.03 -0.69
CA GLY A 61 -17.54 2.01 -2.01
C GLY A 61 -17.06 0.91 -2.96
N THR A 62 -16.11 0.08 -2.53
CA THR A 62 -15.61 -1.07 -3.32
C THR A 62 -16.29 -2.37 -2.96
N ASN A 63 -17.04 -2.41 -1.86
CA ASN A 63 -17.75 -3.61 -1.38
C ASN A 63 -16.81 -4.77 -1.00
N LYS A 64 -15.52 -4.48 -0.71
CA LYS A 64 -14.46 -5.48 -0.48
C LYS A 64 -14.27 -5.90 0.98
N CYS A 65 -14.77 -5.17 1.97
CA CYS A 65 -14.78 -5.62 3.36
C CYS A 65 -15.90 -6.64 3.58
N LYS A 66 -15.72 -7.88 3.10
CA LYS A 66 -16.71 -8.97 3.23
C LYS A 66 -16.05 -10.28 3.61
N LEU A 67 -16.74 -11.08 4.41
CA LEU A 67 -16.42 -12.49 4.60
C LEU A 67 -17.08 -13.31 3.49
N HIS A 68 -16.34 -14.27 2.93
CA HIS A 68 -16.82 -15.24 1.93
C HIS A 68 -16.80 -16.64 2.52
#